data_AF-A0A356A058-F1
#
_entry.id   AF-A0A356A058-F1
#
_cell.length_a   1.000
_cell.length_b   1.000
_cell.length_c   1.000
_cell.angle_alpha   90.00
_cell.angle_beta   90.00
_cell.angle_gamma   90.00
#
_symmetry.space_group_name_H-M   'P 1'
#
loop_
_entity.id
_entity.type
_entity.pdbx_description
1 polymer ?
#
loop_
_entity_poly.entity_id
_entity_poly.type
_entity_poly.pdbx_seq_one_letter_code
_entity_poly.pdbx_strand_id
1 'polypeptide(L)' 'DAANEILPLAHFISPAAGGNGAVRSLAELILRAQNRWDDLVNRYYVQGESR' A
#
# COMPACT_ATOMS: atom_id res chain seq x y z
N ASP A 1 -13.47 4.71 -8.60
CA ASP A 1 -12.90 3.36 -8.67
C ASP A 1 -12.33 3.13 -10.07
N ALA A 2 -11.59 2.05 -10.31
CA ALA A 2 -11.05 1.76 -11.65
C ALA A 2 -12.17 1.33 -12.63
N ALA A 3 -12.02 1.68 -13.91
CA ALA A 3 -12.94 1.25 -14.96
C ALA A 3 -12.70 -0.24 -15.32
N ASN A 4 -13.78 -0.96 -15.69
CA ASN A 4 -13.76 -2.42 -15.89
C ASN A 4 -12.79 -2.87 -16.99
N GLU A 5 -12.64 -2.07 -18.03
CA GLU A 5 -11.72 -2.30 -19.14
C GLU A 5 -10.24 -2.22 -18.75
N ILE A 6 -9.92 -1.57 -17.63
CA ILE A 6 -8.54 -1.40 -17.15
C ILE A 6 -8.11 -2.56 -16.24
N LEU A 7 -9.04 -3.16 -15.49
CA LEU A 7 -8.74 -4.26 -14.56
C LEU A 7 -7.95 -5.42 -15.19
N PRO A 8 -8.32 -5.98 -16.35
CA PRO A 8 -7.58 -7.11 -16.93
C PRO A 8 -6.17 -6.75 -17.43
N LEU A 9 -5.86 -5.46 -17.59
CA LEU A 9 -4.55 -4.98 -18.04
C LEU A 9 -3.60 -4.70 -16.86
N ALA A 10 -4.11 -4.65 -15.64
CA ALA A 10 -3.34 -4.26 -14.47
C ALA A 10 -2.57 -5.45 -13.88
N HIS A 11 -1.26 -5.27 -13.67
CA HIS A 11 -0.43 -6.25 -12.96
C HIS A 11 -0.79 -6.38 -11.47
N PHE A 12 -1.43 -5.36 -10.91
CA PHE A 12 -1.89 -5.33 -9.55
C PHE A 12 -3.24 -4.63 -9.48
N ILE A 13 -4.19 -5.25 -8.79
CA ILE A 13 -5.48 -4.67 -8.46
C ILE A 13 -5.56 -4.63 -6.94
N SER A 14 -5.81 -3.45 -6.38
CA SER A 14 -5.96 -3.29 -4.94
C SER A 14 -7.20 -4.06 -4.42
N PRO A 15 -7.13 -4.69 -3.23
CA PRO A 15 -8.30 -5.31 -2.60
C PRO A 15 -9.30 -4.29 -2.05
N ALA A 16 -8.91 -3.01 -1.94
CA ALA A 16 -9.75 -1.92 -1.49
C ALA A 16 -10.05 -0.93 -2.62
N ALA A 17 -11.24 -0.35 -2.60
CA ALA A 17 -11.67 0.68 -3.54
C ALA A 17 -10.86 2.00 -3.38
N GLY A 18 -10.88 2.82 -4.43
CA GLY A 18 -10.32 4.17 -4.39
C GLY A 18 -10.84 4.99 -3.20
N GLY A 19 -9.94 5.72 -2.52
CA GLY A 19 -10.26 6.48 -1.30
C GLY A 19 -10.36 5.63 -0.02
N ASN A 20 -10.46 4.31 -0.13
CA ASN A 20 -10.61 3.39 1.01
C ASN A 20 -9.34 2.56 1.26
N GLY A 21 -8.17 3.12 0.94
CA GLY A 21 -6.88 2.46 1.14
C GLY A 21 -6.27 1.80 -0.11
N ALA A 22 -6.81 2.05 -1.31
CA ALA A 22 -6.27 1.48 -2.54
C ALA A 22 -4.79 1.79 -2.80
N VAL A 23 -4.39 3.04 -2.56
CA VAL A 23 -2.98 3.44 -2.69
C VAL A 23 -2.12 2.89 -1.56
N ARG A 24 -2.71 2.75 -0.36
CA ARG A 24 -2.02 2.26 0.83
C ARG A 24 -1.68 0.77 0.72
N SER A 25 -2.52 -0.03 0.08
CA SER A 25 -2.23 -1.45 -0.21
C SER A 25 -1.11 -1.60 -1.23
N LEU A 26 -1.10 -0.76 -2.29
CA LEU A 26 0.00 -0.73 -3.27
C LEU A 26 1.33 -0.29 -2.63
N ALA A 27 1.31 0.76 -1.81
CA ALA A 27 2.50 1.23 -1.10
C ALA A 27 3.08 0.14 -0.19
N GLU A 28 2.23 -0.64 0.49
CA GLU A 28 2.66 -1.78 1.28
C GLU A 28 3.29 -2.89 0.43
N LEU A 29 2.69 -3.27 -0.69
CA LEU A 29 3.26 -4.24 -1.62
C LEU A 29 4.69 -3.84 -2.02
N ILE A 30 4.87 -2.59 -2.45
CA ILE A 30 6.17 -2.07 -2.90
C ILE A 30 7.19 -2.07 -1.75
N LEU A 31 6.81 -1.57 -0.58
CA LEU A 31 7.73 -1.50 0.57
C LEU A 31 8.11 -2.88 1.10
N ARG A 32 7.19 -3.84 1.08
CA ARG A 32 7.49 -5.24 1.43
C ARG A 32 8.43 -5.88 0.43
N ALA A 33 8.20 -5.69 -0.88
CA ALA A 33 9.11 -6.18 -1.93
C ALA A 33 10.52 -5.59 -1.81
N GLN A 34 10.66 -4.41 -1.19
CA GLN A 34 11.94 -3.76 -0.92
C GLN A 34 12.52 -4.08 0.48
N ASN A 35 11.87 -4.91 1.31
CA ASN A 35 12.24 -5.14 2.72
C ASN A 35 12.29 -3.86 3.58
N ARG A 36 11.46 -2.87 3.28
CA ARG A 36 11.42 -1.55 3.97
C ARG A 36 10.19 -1.35 4.85
N TRP A 37 9.23 -2.25 4.74
CA TRP A 37 7.97 -2.14 5.45
C TRP A 37 8.12 -2.17 6.97
N ASP A 38 8.81 -3.18 7.51
CA ASP A 38 8.90 -3.38 8.95
C ASP A 38 9.63 -2.23 9.64
N ASP A 39 10.70 -1.73 9.01
CA ASP A 39 11.43 -0.55 9.49
C ASP A 39 10.52 0.69 9.57
N LEU A 40 9.74 0.96 8.51
CA LEU A 40 8.81 2.06 8.47
C LEU A 40 7.72 1.94 9.56
N VAL A 41 7.14 0.76 9.72
CA VAL A 41 6.12 0.52 10.76
C VAL A 41 6.70 0.68 12.15
N ASN A 42 7.87 0.09 12.40
CA ASN A 42 8.54 0.18 13.69
C ASN A 42 8.81 1.63 14.07
N ARG A 43 9.35 2.41 13.13
CA ARG A 43 9.69 3.82 13.33
C ARG A 43 8.50 4.67 13.75
N TYR A 44 7.40 4.58 13.00
CA TYR A 44 6.27 5.52 13.19
C TYR A 44 5.19 5.03 14.14
N TYR A 45 5.00 3.72 14.29
CA TYR A 45 3.84 3.16 14.99
C TYR A 45 4.19 2.33 16.23
N VAL A 46 5.39 1.74 16.30
CA VAL A 46 5.81 0.94 17.46
C VAL A 46 6.64 1.76 18.43
N GLN A 47 7.71 2.37 17.92
CA GLN A 47 8.59 3.22 18.73
C GLN A 47 7.96 4.59 19.00
N GLY A 48 6.94 4.96 18.21
CA GLY A 48 6.27 6.26 18.28
C GLY A 48 7.29 7.37 18.09
N GLU A 49 7.60 7.74 16.85
CA GLU A 49 8.36 8.97 16.62
C GLU A 49 7.58 10.15 17.22
N SER A 50 8.01 10.59 18.40
CA SER A 50 7.68 11.88 18.98
C SER A 50 8.14 12.94 17.99
N ARG A 51 7.21 13.46 17.19
CA ARG A 51 7.40 14.74 16.50
C ARG A 51 7.33 15.87 17.50
#